data_AF-A0AAJ7VL50-F1
#
_entry.id   AF-A0AAJ7VL50-F1
#
_cell.length_a   1.000
_cell.length_b   1.000
_cell.length_c   1.000
_cell.angle_alpha   90.00
_cell.angle_beta   90.00
_cell.angle_gamma   90.00
#
_symmetry.space_group_name_H-M   'P 1'
#
loop_
_entity.id
_entity.type
_entity.pdbx_description
1 polymer ?
#
loop_
_entity_poly.entity_id
_entity_poly.type
_entity_poly.pdbx_seq_one_letter_code
_entity_poly.pdbx_strand_id
1 'polypeptide(L)'
;MEMVEMLENMEASTLNLLMDIVTDIAESHLKKYFKSDRRRFCLCSDIEQYFPKLPYAFDEQQRVMDEAYKVIVGLYFKHLIQSNQKKLKKCWPDIGETVTEDAELLHNTISDLAPGVQQQNHILLKVTEILDCNDIDAHKITAANMQKKCHIKSEDMKRLLQWKGLSKREVQEVLDALPPDLQPTPDPDIQLRVADPGAAVSPVFYLLVKTEVLYRRSTSTSTRDRAGYDQVDNDCGMPLLRTPTGNLLNS
;
A
#
# COMPACT_ATOMS: atom_id res chain seq x y z
N MET A 1 -20.65 -24.90 19.94
CA MET A 1 -19.29 -24.65 19.43
C MET A 1 -19.34 -24.44 17.92
N GLU A 2 -19.98 -25.34 17.16
CA GLU A 2 -20.14 -25.23 15.70
C GLU A 2 -20.78 -23.91 15.19
N MET A 3 -21.79 -23.36 15.88
CA MET A 3 -22.40 -22.09 15.44
C MET A 3 -21.49 -20.86 15.59
N VAL A 4 -20.65 -20.83 16.63
CA VAL A 4 -19.72 -19.69 16.86
C VAL A 4 -18.64 -19.70 15.79
N GLU A 5 -18.05 -20.86 15.54
CA GLU A 5 -17.05 -21.06 14.47
C GLU A 5 -17.62 -20.71 13.09
N MET A 6 -18.87 -21.08 12.81
CA MET A 6 -19.54 -20.71 11.57
C MET A 6 -19.67 -19.20 11.40
N LEU A 7 -20.04 -18.47 12.46
CA LEU A 7 -20.16 -17.01 12.44
C LEU A 7 -18.80 -16.32 12.25
N GLU A 8 -17.76 -16.77 12.96
CA GLU A 8 -16.39 -16.26 12.79
C GLU A 8 -15.88 -16.46 11.35
N ASN A 9 -16.17 -17.62 10.75
CA ASN A 9 -15.81 -17.90 9.36
C ASN A 9 -16.56 -17.01 8.36
N MET A 10 -17.85 -16.74 8.61
CA MET A 10 -18.63 -15.82 7.78
C MET A 10 -18.14 -14.38 7.89
N GLU A 11 -17.80 -13.93 9.10
CA GLU A 11 -17.24 -12.60 9.34
C GLU A 11 -15.89 -12.45 8.61
N ALA A 12 -14.98 -13.41 8.76
CA ALA A 12 -13.68 -13.39 8.09
C ALA A 12 -13.82 -13.42 6.55
N SER A 13 -14.75 -14.23 6.03
CA SER A 13 -15.02 -14.29 4.60
C SER A 13 -15.57 -12.96 4.06
N THR A 14 -16.47 -12.33 4.82
CA THR A 14 -17.05 -11.03 4.47
C THR A 14 -15.98 -9.95 4.47
N LEU A 15 -15.14 -9.91 5.50
CA LEU A 15 -14.02 -8.97 5.59
C LEU A 15 -13.06 -9.13 4.40
N ASN A 16 -12.72 -10.36 4.03
CA ASN A 16 -11.86 -10.61 2.86
C ASN A 16 -12.47 -10.08 1.56
N LEU A 17 -13.77 -10.30 1.33
CA LEU A 17 -14.47 -9.75 0.16
C LEU A 17 -14.46 -8.22 0.15
N LEU A 18 -14.61 -7.58 1.31
CA LEU A 18 -14.49 -6.13 1.42
C LEU A 18 -13.06 -5.66 1.10
N MET A 19 -12.04 -6.37 1.57
CA MET A 19 -10.65 -6.03 1.28
C MET A 19 -10.29 -6.22 -0.20
N ASP A 20 -10.90 -7.19 -0.89
CA ASP A 20 -10.77 -7.33 -2.34
C ASP A 20 -11.35 -6.11 -3.07
N ILE A 21 -12.53 -5.63 -2.65
CA ILE A 21 -13.15 -4.40 -3.19
C ILE A 21 -12.24 -3.18 -2.95
N VAL A 22 -11.75 -3.00 -1.71
CA VAL A 22 -10.82 -1.91 -1.37
C VAL A 22 -9.56 -1.99 -2.23
N THR A 23 -9.00 -3.19 -2.40
CA THR A 23 -7.81 -3.43 -3.21
C THR A 23 -8.03 -3.00 -4.65
N ASP A 24 -9.16 -3.37 -5.26
CA ASP A 24 -9.48 -3.03 -6.64
C ASP A 24 -9.65 -1.52 -6.85
N ILE A 25 -10.35 -0.85 -5.92
CA ILE A 25 -10.53 0.62 -5.94
C ILE A 25 -9.16 1.30 -5.80
N ALA A 26 -8.40 0.95 -4.76
CA ALA A 26 -7.09 1.54 -4.48
C ALA A 26 -6.10 1.31 -5.63
N GLU A 27 -5.99 0.08 -6.15
CA GLU A 27 -5.10 -0.25 -7.26
C GLU A 27 -5.44 0.55 -8.53
N SER A 28 -6.73 0.65 -8.87
CA SER A 28 -7.19 1.44 -10.02
C SER A 28 -6.81 2.92 -9.90
N HIS A 29 -7.04 3.53 -8.72
CA HIS A 29 -6.78 4.94 -8.48
C HIS A 29 -5.28 5.24 -8.40
N LEU A 30 -4.52 4.45 -7.64
CA LEU A 30 -3.08 4.65 -7.47
C LEU A 30 -2.33 4.46 -8.80
N LYS A 31 -2.71 3.46 -9.60
CA LYS A 31 -2.11 3.26 -10.92
C LYS A 31 -2.34 4.43 -11.86
N LYS A 32 -3.50 5.09 -11.79
CA LYS A 32 -3.77 6.32 -12.56
C LYS A 32 -2.98 7.49 -11.97
N TYR A 33 -2.99 7.65 -10.65
CA TYR A 33 -2.32 8.74 -9.93
C TYR A 33 -0.83 8.80 -10.24
N PHE A 34 -0.10 7.70 -10.07
CA PHE A 34 1.36 7.64 -10.33
C PHE A 34 1.74 7.71 -11.82
N LYS A 35 0.79 7.55 -12.73
CA LYS A 35 1.02 7.68 -14.18
C LYS A 35 0.59 9.03 -14.73
N SER A 36 -0.35 9.70 -14.07
CA SER A 36 -0.93 10.97 -14.47
C SER A 36 0.07 12.11 -14.27
N ASP A 37 0.03 13.07 -15.19
CA ASP A 37 0.77 14.33 -15.03
C ASP A 37 -0.04 15.34 -14.18
N ARG A 38 -1.33 15.05 -13.93
CA ARG A 38 -2.20 15.79 -13.02
C ARG A 38 -2.23 15.09 -11.66
N ARG A 39 -1.78 15.80 -10.62
CA ARG A 39 -1.84 15.37 -9.21
C ARG A 39 -3.27 15.49 -8.68
N ARG A 40 -4.12 14.50 -8.98
CA ARG A 40 -5.46 14.38 -8.40
C ARG A 40 -5.55 13.07 -7.63
N PHE A 41 -5.51 13.17 -6.31
CA PHE A 41 -5.62 12.02 -5.42
C PHE A 41 -7.09 11.74 -5.09
N CYS A 42 -7.80 11.14 -6.04
CA CYS A 42 -9.25 10.90 -5.94
C CYS A 42 -9.62 9.65 -5.11
N LEU A 43 -8.66 8.94 -4.53
CA LEU A 43 -8.93 7.70 -3.79
C LEU A 43 -9.82 7.94 -2.56
N CYS A 44 -9.57 9.01 -1.80
CA CYS A 44 -10.30 9.30 -0.57
C CYS A 44 -11.81 9.47 -0.80
N SER A 45 -12.20 10.20 -1.85
CA SER A 45 -13.61 10.42 -2.17
C SER A 45 -14.36 9.12 -2.48
N ASP A 46 -13.72 8.19 -3.20
CA ASP A 46 -14.32 6.88 -3.49
C ASP A 46 -14.43 6.06 -2.20
N ILE A 47 -13.40 6.05 -1.34
CA ILE A 47 -13.46 5.34 -0.05
C ILE A 47 -14.62 5.85 0.81
N GLU A 48 -14.82 7.16 0.92
CA GLU A 48 -15.96 7.75 1.63
C GLU A 48 -17.31 7.32 1.04
N GLN A 49 -17.40 7.20 -0.28
CA GLN A 49 -18.62 6.79 -0.97
C GLN A 49 -18.94 5.30 -0.76
N TYR A 50 -17.93 4.42 -0.85
CA TYR A 50 -18.11 2.98 -0.70
C TYR A 50 -18.25 2.53 0.76
N PHE A 51 -17.66 3.29 1.69
CA PHE A 51 -17.66 2.99 3.12
C PHE A 51 -18.22 4.17 3.94
N PRO A 52 -19.52 4.50 3.79
CA PRO A 52 -20.13 5.58 4.54
C PRO A 52 -20.17 5.29 6.03
N LYS A 53 -20.19 6.34 6.86
CA LYS A 53 -20.25 6.21 8.31
C LYS A 53 -21.50 5.46 8.77
N LEU A 54 -21.32 4.47 9.64
CA LEU A 54 -22.40 3.66 10.18
C LEU A 54 -22.61 3.99 11.66
N PRO A 55 -23.72 4.66 12.03
CA PRO A 55 -23.93 5.14 13.41
C PRO A 55 -24.24 4.01 14.43
N TYR A 56 -24.30 2.75 13.99
CA TYR A 56 -24.71 1.60 14.81
C TYR A 56 -23.72 0.43 14.78
N ALA A 57 -22.59 0.56 14.07
CA ALA A 57 -21.63 -0.54 13.85
C ALA A 57 -20.18 -0.01 13.98
N PHE A 58 -19.90 0.72 15.06
CA PHE A 58 -18.63 1.42 15.25
C PHE A 58 -17.44 0.44 15.30
N ASP A 59 -17.57 -0.67 16.03
CA ASP A 59 -16.49 -1.63 16.21
C ASP A 59 -16.18 -2.37 14.90
N GLU A 60 -17.22 -2.80 14.17
CA GLU A 60 -17.08 -3.44 12.86
C GLU A 60 -16.53 -2.46 11.83
N GLN A 61 -17.03 -1.22 11.81
CA GLN A 61 -16.54 -0.19 10.91
C GLN A 61 -15.07 0.13 11.20
N GLN A 62 -14.69 0.24 12.47
CA GLN A 62 -13.29 0.45 12.86
C GLN A 62 -12.41 -0.70 12.38
N ARG A 63 -12.84 -1.95 12.58
CA ARG A 63 -12.09 -3.14 12.11
C ARG A 63 -11.92 -3.15 10.59
N VAL A 64 -12.99 -2.86 9.84
CA VAL A 64 -12.95 -2.78 8.37
C VAL A 64 -12.01 -1.66 7.91
N MET A 65 -12.10 -0.47 8.52
CA MET A 65 -11.27 0.67 8.14
C MET A 65 -9.80 0.48 8.53
N ASP A 66 -9.49 -0.16 9.65
CA ASP A 66 -8.11 -0.51 10.05
C ASP A 66 -7.44 -1.40 8.99
N GLU A 67 -8.14 -2.43 8.50
CA GLU A 67 -7.62 -3.33 7.46
C GLU A 67 -7.56 -2.65 6.08
N ALA A 68 -8.60 -1.89 5.71
CA ALA A 68 -8.61 -1.12 4.48
C ALA A 68 -7.42 -0.14 4.42
N TYR A 69 -7.12 0.52 5.55
CA TYR A 69 -6.03 1.47 5.64
C TYR A 69 -4.67 0.81 5.39
N LYS A 70 -4.43 -0.37 5.99
CA LYS A 70 -3.21 -1.16 5.75
C LYS A 70 -3.06 -1.51 4.28
N VAL A 71 -4.13 -1.98 3.65
CA VAL A 71 -4.16 -2.35 2.21
C VAL A 71 -3.81 -1.14 1.35
N ILE A 72 -4.52 -0.02 1.54
CA ILE A 72 -4.33 1.21 0.75
C ILE A 72 -2.89 1.73 0.88
N VAL A 73 -2.37 1.83 2.10
CA VAL A 73 -1.02 2.32 2.35
C VAL A 73 0.03 1.39 1.75
N GLY A 74 -0.15 0.08 1.88
CA GLY A 74 0.74 -0.91 1.27
C GLY A 74 0.77 -0.82 -0.25
N LEU A 75 -0.40 -0.63 -0.89
CA LEU A 75 -0.50 -0.42 -2.33
C LEU A 75 0.13 0.90 -2.76
N TYR A 76 -0.10 2.00 -2.02
CA TYR A 76 0.52 3.29 -2.30
C TYR A 76 2.04 3.16 -2.31
N PHE A 77 2.61 2.59 -1.24
CA PHE A 77 4.04 2.36 -1.11
C PHE A 77 4.59 1.54 -2.28
N LYS A 78 3.91 0.45 -2.63
CA LYS A 78 4.30 -0.43 -3.75
C LYS A 78 4.32 0.33 -5.08
N HIS A 79 3.29 1.11 -5.39
CA HIS A 79 3.25 1.91 -6.62
C HIS A 79 4.31 3.01 -6.63
N LEU A 80 4.56 3.64 -5.48
CA LEU A 80 5.60 4.67 -5.33
C LEU A 80 6.97 4.12 -5.74
N ILE A 81 7.41 3.01 -5.14
CA ILE A 81 8.75 2.44 -5.41
C ILE A 81 8.85 1.75 -6.79
N GLN A 82 7.72 1.44 -7.42
CA GLN A 82 7.66 0.92 -8.79
C GLN A 82 7.55 2.02 -9.86
N SER A 83 7.26 3.25 -9.44
CA SER A 83 7.14 4.39 -10.34
C SER A 83 8.50 4.84 -10.88
N ASN A 84 8.49 5.59 -11.98
CA ASN A 84 9.71 6.23 -12.47
C ASN A 84 10.01 7.50 -11.66
N GLN A 85 11.00 7.43 -10.77
CA GLN A 85 11.39 8.56 -9.91
C GLN A 85 11.69 9.84 -10.71
N LYS A 86 12.37 9.73 -11.86
CA LYS A 86 12.69 10.89 -12.71
C LYS A 86 11.43 11.51 -13.33
N LYS A 87 10.41 10.69 -13.61
CA LYS A 87 9.11 11.21 -14.07
C LYS A 87 8.40 11.93 -12.92
N LEU A 88 8.36 11.32 -11.73
CA LEU A 88 7.72 11.96 -10.57
C LEU A 88 8.37 13.30 -10.23
N LYS A 89 9.70 13.38 -10.18
CA LYS A 89 10.43 14.65 -9.95
C LYS A 89 10.13 15.76 -10.97
N LYS A 90 9.59 15.43 -12.15
CA LYS A 90 9.18 16.43 -13.16
C LYS A 90 7.76 16.92 -12.95
N CYS A 91 6.87 16.06 -12.43
CA CYS A 91 5.44 16.34 -12.29
C CYS A 91 5.08 16.76 -10.86
N TRP A 92 5.91 16.40 -9.89
CA TRP A 92 5.74 16.67 -8.47
C TRP A 92 6.81 17.70 -8.06
N PRO A 93 6.42 18.83 -7.44
CA PRO A 93 7.34 19.87 -6.97
C PRO A 93 8.40 19.31 -6.02
N ASP A 94 7.95 18.55 -5.02
CA ASP A 94 8.78 17.76 -4.14
C ASP A 94 8.08 16.42 -3.85
N ILE A 95 8.84 15.33 -3.89
CA ILE A 95 8.28 13.99 -3.70
C ILE A 95 8.00 13.73 -2.21
N GLY A 96 8.89 14.15 -1.31
CA GLY A 96 8.74 13.94 0.12
C GLY A 96 7.54 14.70 0.67
N GLU A 97 7.40 15.96 0.30
CA GLU A 97 6.26 16.81 0.66
C GLU A 97 4.95 16.21 0.13
N THR A 98 4.89 15.84 -1.16
CA THR A 98 3.68 15.25 -1.75
C THR A 98 3.29 13.92 -1.06
N VAL A 99 4.26 13.05 -0.75
CA VAL A 99 3.98 11.79 -0.02
C VAL A 99 3.49 12.07 1.40
N THR A 100 3.99 13.12 2.05
CA THR A 100 3.55 13.54 3.38
C THR A 100 2.10 14.04 3.33
N GLU A 101 1.78 14.93 2.40
CA GLU A 101 0.42 15.46 2.19
C GLU A 101 -0.57 14.32 1.89
N ASP A 102 -0.22 13.40 0.99
CA ASP A 102 -1.05 12.24 0.66
C ASP A 102 -1.26 11.33 1.88
N ALA A 103 -0.21 11.11 2.68
CA ALA A 103 -0.27 10.29 3.89
C ALA A 103 -1.19 10.90 4.95
N GLU A 104 -1.13 12.22 5.15
CA GLU A 104 -2.00 12.96 6.06
C GLU A 104 -3.45 12.95 5.58
N LEU A 105 -3.68 13.19 4.28
CA LEU A 105 -5.02 13.14 3.69
C LEU A 105 -5.66 11.76 3.88
N LEU A 106 -4.91 10.67 3.63
CA LEU A 106 -5.36 9.31 3.89
C LEU A 106 -5.73 9.09 5.36
N HIS A 107 -4.88 9.54 6.29
CA HIS A 107 -5.14 9.38 7.72
C HIS A 107 -6.40 10.13 8.16
N ASN A 108 -6.53 11.38 7.74
CA ASN A 108 -7.66 12.23 8.08
C ASN A 108 -8.97 11.65 7.54
N THR A 109 -8.98 11.19 6.30
CA THR A 109 -10.15 10.57 5.67
C THR A 109 -10.59 9.33 6.44
N ILE A 110 -9.65 8.42 6.72
CA ILE A 110 -9.97 7.13 7.35
C ILE A 110 -10.36 7.33 8.82
N SER A 111 -9.69 8.24 9.53
CA SER A 111 -10.02 8.55 10.94
C SER A 111 -11.35 9.28 11.08
N ASP A 112 -11.74 10.06 10.07
CA ASP A 112 -13.08 10.66 10.02
C ASP A 112 -14.15 9.59 9.81
N LEU A 113 -13.90 8.62 8.92
CA LEU A 113 -14.82 7.49 8.68
C LEU A 113 -14.94 6.58 9.89
N ALA A 114 -13.82 6.23 10.54
CA ALA A 114 -13.77 5.38 11.72
C ALA A 114 -12.88 6.00 12.82
N PRO A 115 -13.48 6.77 13.75
CA PRO A 115 -12.74 7.31 14.88
C PRO A 115 -12.07 6.19 15.71
N GLY A 116 -10.79 6.36 16.03
CA GLY A 116 -10.02 5.36 16.79
C GLY A 116 -9.21 4.39 15.94
N VAL A 117 -9.30 4.47 14.61
CA VAL A 117 -8.41 3.75 13.69
C VAL A 117 -6.94 4.00 14.05
N GLN A 118 -6.12 2.96 14.02
CA GLN A 118 -4.70 3.12 14.28
C GLN A 118 -4.05 3.81 13.07
N GLN A 119 -3.08 4.69 13.31
CA GLN A 119 -2.35 5.32 12.24
C GLN A 119 -1.53 4.27 11.46
N GLN A 120 -1.85 4.04 10.18
CA GLN A 120 -1.16 3.04 9.34
C GLN A 120 -0.19 3.67 8.33
N ASN A 121 -0.21 4.99 8.13
CA ASN A 121 0.64 5.68 7.15
C ASN A 121 2.13 5.81 7.55
N HIS A 122 2.56 5.21 8.67
CA HIS A 122 3.94 5.28 9.17
C HIS A 122 4.99 4.91 8.12
N ILE A 123 4.71 3.93 7.27
CA ILE A 123 5.61 3.54 6.17
C ILE A 123 5.85 4.70 5.20
N LEU A 124 4.81 5.49 4.88
CA LEU A 124 4.92 6.63 3.97
C LEU A 124 5.75 7.74 4.61
N LEU A 125 5.53 8.04 5.90
CA LEU A 125 6.34 8.99 6.65
C LEU A 125 7.81 8.56 6.76
N LYS A 126 8.08 7.25 6.84
CA LYS A 126 9.47 6.75 6.82
C LYS A 126 10.10 6.80 5.43
N VAL A 127 9.31 6.72 4.35
CA VAL A 127 9.81 6.97 3.00
C VAL A 127 10.31 8.40 2.87
N THR A 128 9.60 9.38 3.44
CA THR A 128 10.01 10.80 3.35
C THR A 128 11.30 11.04 4.13
N GLU A 129 11.45 10.46 5.33
CA GLU A 129 12.72 10.46 6.07
C GLU A 129 13.89 9.88 5.25
N ILE A 130 13.66 8.76 4.54
CA ILE A 130 14.67 8.21 3.63
C ILE A 130 14.98 9.19 2.50
N LEU A 131 13.97 9.84 1.91
CA LEU A 131 14.14 10.76 0.78
C LEU A 131 14.91 12.03 1.15
N ASP A 132 14.65 12.60 2.32
CA ASP A 132 15.20 13.88 2.75
C ASP A 132 16.64 13.77 3.28
N CYS A 133 17.05 12.59 3.74
CA CYS A 133 18.38 12.36 4.29
C CYS A 133 19.37 11.87 3.23
N ASN A 134 20.62 12.38 3.23
CA ASN A 134 21.72 11.85 2.39
C ASN A 134 22.78 11.10 3.20
N ASP A 135 22.58 10.95 4.50
CA ASP A 135 23.50 10.25 5.39
C ASP A 135 23.22 8.74 5.38
N ILE A 136 24.26 7.94 5.15
CA ILE A 136 24.15 6.48 5.06
C ILE A 136 23.80 5.86 6.42
N ASP A 137 24.30 6.42 7.52
CA ASP A 137 23.99 5.90 8.86
C ASP A 137 22.54 6.17 9.25
N ALA A 138 21.99 7.33 8.89
CA ALA A 138 20.57 7.61 9.00
C ALA A 138 19.71 6.65 8.16
N HIS A 139 20.16 6.25 6.96
CA HIS A 139 19.45 5.23 6.16
C HIS A 139 19.47 3.86 6.85
N LYS A 140 20.57 3.44 7.48
CA LYS A 140 20.64 2.20 8.27
C LYS A 140 19.59 2.19 9.38
N ILE A 141 19.54 3.28 10.16
CA ILE A 141 18.58 3.42 11.28
C ILE A 141 17.14 3.42 10.77
N THR A 142 16.87 4.15 9.68
CA THR A 142 15.51 4.27 9.13
C THR A 142 15.04 2.97 8.50
N ALA A 143 15.90 2.28 7.74
CA ALA A 143 15.62 0.99 7.14
C ALA A 143 15.33 -0.09 8.20
N ALA A 144 16.15 -0.16 9.26
CA ALA A 144 15.93 -1.07 10.37
C ALA A 144 14.57 -0.81 11.07
N ASN A 145 14.23 0.47 11.29
CA ASN A 145 12.94 0.85 11.86
C ASN A 145 11.77 0.45 10.95
N MET A 146 11.87 0.68 9.65
CA MET A 146 10.84 0.34 8.67
C MET A 146 10.60 -1.18 8.59
N GLN A 147 11.65 -2.00 8.59
CA GLN A 147 11.49 -3.45 8.59
C GLN A 147 10.89 -3.96 9.89
N LYS A 148 11.32 -3.43 11.04
CA LYS A 148 10.85 -3.85 12.36
C LYS A 148 9.42 -3.41 12.66
N LYS A 149 9.07 -2.15 12.37
CA LYS A 149 7.79 -1.54 12.76
C LYS A 149 6.75 -1.55 11.66
N CYS A 150 7.16 -1.44 10.40
CA CYS A 150 6.24 -1.42 9.26
C CYS A 150 6.24 -2.75 8.48
N HIS A 151 6.97 -3.76 8.96
CA HIS A 151 7.05 -5.10 8.37
C HIS A 151 7.41 -5.09 6.87
N ILE A 152 8.24 -4.14 6.44
CA ILE A 152 8.70 -4.06 5.05
C ILE A 152 9.63 -5.22 4.75
N LYS A 153 9.39 -5.87 3.61
CA LYS A 153 10.26 -6.96 3.12
C LYS A 153 11.61 -6.40 2.70
N SER A 154 12.69 -7.16 2.95
CA SER A 154 14.05 -6.76 2.55
C SER A 154 14.16 -6.39 1.06
N GLU A 155 13.46 -7.11 0.18
CA GLU A 155 13.42 -6.79 -1.25
C GLU A 155 12.75 -5.45 -1.57
N ASP A 156 11.69 -5.07 -0.85
CA ASP A 156 11.02 -3.79 -1.05
C ASP A 156 11.84 -2.64 -0.44
N MET A 157 12.56 -2.89 0.66
CA MET A 157 13.55 -1.95 1.21
C MET A 157 14.68 -1.69 0.21
N LYS A 158 15.26 -2.77 -0.34
CA LYS A 158 16.29 -2.68 -1.39
C LYS A 158 15.81 -1.87 -2.58
N ARG A 159 14.57 -2.11 -3.05
CA ARG A 159 13.96 -1.35 -4.13
C ARG A 159 13.79 0.12 -3.78
N LEU A 160 13.33 0.45 -2.56
CA LEU A 160 13.18 1.83 -2.10
C LEU A 160 14.51 2.58 -2.11
N LEU A 161 15.58 1.98 -1.57
CA LEU A 161 16.91 2.61 -1.52
C LEU A 161 17.49 2.83 -2.92
N GLN A 162 17.32 1.86 -3.82
CA GLN A 162 17.69 2.00 -5.23
C GLN A 162 16.85 3.07 -5.94
N TRP A 163 15.54 3.10 -5.67
CA TRP A 163 14.61 4.06 -6.22
C TRP A 163 14.93 5.49 -5.76
N LYS A 164 15.37 5.67 -4.51
CA LYS A 164 15.92 6.94 -4.00
C LYS A 164 17.12 7.41 -4.83
N GLY A 165 18.00 6.49 -5.21
CA GLY A 165 19.17 6.76 -6.05
C GLY A 165 20.50 6.33 -5.43
N LEU A 166 20.50 5.53 -4.36
CA LEU A 166 21.74 5.00 -3.79
C LEU A 166 22.44 4.04 -4.77
N SER A 167 23.77 4.04 -4.71
CA SER A 167 24.58 3.07 -5.44
C SER A 167 24.39 1.66 -4.89
N LYS A 168 24.72 0.65 -5.70
CA LYS A 168 24.64 -0.76 -5.26
C LYS A 168 25.45 -1.04 -3.99
N ARG A 169 26.60 -0.36 -3.83
CA ARG A 169 27.46 -0.50 -2.65
C ARG A 169 26.81 0.08 -1.40
N GLU A 170 26.25 1.29 -1.52
CA GLU A 170 25.54 1.94 -0.41
C GLU A 170 24.28 1.15 0.00
N VAL A 171 23.52 0.65 -0.98
CA VAL A 171 22.35 -0.21 -0.69
C VAL A 171 22.79 -1.46 0.07
N GLN A 172 23.87 -2.12 -0.36
CA GLN A 172 24.38 -3.30 0.34
C GLN A 172 24.84 -2.96 1.75
N GLU A 173 25.56 -1.84 1.93
CA GLU A 173 26.01 -1.38 3.23
C GLU A 173 24.85 -1.11 4.20
N VAL A 174 23.76 -0.52 3.71
CA VAL A 174 22.54 -0.30 4.51
C VAL A 174 21.89 -1.62 4.91
N LEU A 175 21.81 -2.57 3.97
CA LEU A 175 21.17 -3.87 4.22
C LEU A 175 22.00 -4.78 5.13
N ASP A 176 23.33 -4.75 5.04
CA ASP A 176 24.24 -5.55 5.87
C ASP A 176 24.27 -5.08 7.33
N ALA A 177 23.97 -3.80 7.57
CA ALA A 177 23.85 -3.24 8.92
C ALA A 177 22.56 -3.67 9.64
N LEU A 178 21.63 -4.33 8.94
CA LEU A 178 20.39 -4.81 9.52
C LEU A 178 20.62 -6.02 10.43
N PRO A 179 19.83 -6.17 11.50
CA PRO A 179 19.82 -7.37 12.33
C PRO A 179 19.70 -8.67 11.50
N PRO A 180 20.37 -9.78 11.88
CA PRO A 180 20.39 -11.01 11.09
C PRO A 180 19.01 -11.60 10.77
N ASP A 181 18.01 -11.37 11.63
CA ASP A 181 16.62 -11.74 11.45
C ASP A 181 15.89 -10.93 10.36
N LEU A 182 16.47 -9.81 9.92
CA LEU A 182 15.92 -8.88 8.93
C LEU A 182 16.75 -8.79 7.64
N GLN A 183 17.90 -9.49 7.59
CA GLN A 183 18.73 -9.56 6.40
C GLN A 183 18.06 -10.42 5.30
N PRO A 184 18.21 -10.05 4.02
CA PRO A 184 17.73 -10.89 2.93
C PRO A 184 18.44 -12.25 2.98
N THR A 185 17.67 -13.35 2.86
CA THR A 185 18.24 -14.69 2.82
C THR A 185 19.28 -14.76 1.69
N PRO A 186 20.51 -15.25 1.95
CA PRO A 186 21.50 -15.41 0.90
C PRO A 186 20.95 -16.30 -0.22
N ASP A 187 21.22 -15.91 -1.46
CA ASP A 187 20.87 -16.67 -2.66
C ASP A 187 21.28 -18.15 -2.49
N PRO A 188 20.36 -19.13 -2.64
CA PRO A 188 20.68 -20.55 -2.49
C PRO A 188 21.83 -21.00 -3.42
N ASP A 189 22.10 -20.28 -4.51
CA ASP A 189 23.22 -20.58 -5.42
C ASP A 189 24.60 -20.31 -4.81
N ILE A 190 24.70 -19.49 -3.75
CA ILE A 190 25.95 -19.24 -3.02
C ILE A 190 26.21 -20.31 -1.95
N GLN A 191 25.16 -20.97 -1.44
CA GLN A 191 25.28 -22.00 -0.39
C GLN A 191 25.52 -23.42 -0.94
N LEU A 192 25.30 -23.66 -2.24
CA LEU A 192 25.46 -24.99 -2.84
C LEU A 192 26.91 -25.48 -3.00
N ARG A 193 27.91 -24.70 -2.58
CA ARG A 193 29.33 -25.14 -2.63
C ARG A 193 29.88 -25.76 -1.34
N VAL A 194 29.10 -25.83 -0.25
CA VAL A 194 29.64 -26.30 1.06
C VAL A 194 28.76 -27.34 1.79
N ALA A 195 27.71 -27.89 1.21
CA ALA A 195 26.91 -28.92 1.88
C ALA A 195 26.86 -30.25 1.12
N ASP A 196 27.29 -31.31 1.81
CA ASP A 196 27.25 -32.73 1.44
C ASP A 196 25.80 -33.19 1.10
N PRO A 197 25.58 -34.08 0.11
CA PRO A 197 24.27 -34.42 -0.40
C PRO A 197 23.64 -35.53 0.44
N GLY A 198 22.83 -35.15 1.44
CA GLY A 198 22.26 -36.12 2.37
C GLY A 198 20.95 -35.71 3.03
N ALA A 199 20.05 -35.01 2.33
CA ALA A 199 18.67 -34.84 2.79
C ALA A 199 17.70 -34.72 1.62
N ALA A 200 17.02 -35.83 1.32
CA ALA A 200 15.93 -35.86 0.35
C ALA A 200 14.71 -35.11 0.92
N VAL A 201 14.37 -33.98 0.33
CA VAL A 201 13.05 -33.35 0.52
C VAL A 201 12.03 -34.13 -0.30
N SER A 202 10.97 -34.58 0.36
CA SER A 202 9.96 -35.48 -0.21
C SER A 202 9.28 -34.88 -1.47
N PRO A 203 9.26 -35.60 -2.62
CA PRO A 203 8.63 -35.14 -3.87
C PRO A 203 7.13 -34.80 -3.75
N VAL A 204 6.47 -35.29 -2.70
CA VAL A 204 5.05 -35.04 -2.43
C VAL A 204 4.78 -33.57 -2.10
N PHE A 205 5.72 -32.91 -1.41
CA PHE A 205 5.56 -31.51 -1.00
C PHE A 205 5.61 -30.54 -2.19
N TYR A 206 6.42 -30.87 -3.21
CA TYR A 206 6.54 -30.05 -4.41
C TYR A 206 5.33 -30.16 -5.35
N LEU A 207 4.61 -31.29 -5.31
CA LEU A 207 3.40 -31.49 -6.09
C LEU A 207 2.20 -30.73 -5.50
N LEU A 208 2.05 -30.71 -4.17
CA LEU A 208 0.98 -29.97 -3.48
C LEU A 208 1.06 -28.46 -3.76
N VAL A 209 2.26 -27.87 -3.65
CA VAL A 209 2.45 -26.44 -3.91
C VAL A 209 2.19 -26.08 -5.38
N LYS A 210 2.49 -26.99 -6.33
CA LYS A 210 2.19 -26.76 -7.75
C LYS A 210 0.69 -26.83 -8.07
N THR A 211 -0.07 -27.69 -7.39
CA THR A 211 -1.52 -27.83 -7.62
C THR A 211 -2.30 -26.63 -7.08
N GLU A 212 -1.94 -26.07 -5.92
CA GLU A 212 -2.57 -24.85 -5.38
C GLU A 212 -2.37 -23.63 -6.31
N VAL A 213 -1.17 -23.49 -6.87
CA VAL A 213 -0.81 -22.35 -7.73
C VAL A 213 -1.52 -22.42 -9.09
N LEU A 214 -1.74 -23.61 -9.64
CA LEU A 214 -2.45 -23.79 -10.90
C LEU A 214 -3.97 -23.64 -10.76
N TYR A 215 -4.54 -24.00 -9.61
CA TYR A 215 -5.97 -23.81 -9.34
C TYR A 215 -6.33 -22.32 -9.24
N ARG A 216 -5.53 -21.50 -8.52
CA ARG A 216 -5.75 -20.04 -8.45
C ARG A 216 -5.58 -19.31 -9.78
N ARG A 217 -4.83 -19.87 -10.74
CA ARG A 217 -4.61 -19.22 -12.03
C ARG A 217 -5.78 -19.44 -12.99
N SER A 218 -6.46 -20.58 -12.89
CA SER A 218 -7.57 -20.99 -13.75
C SER A 218 -8.88 -20.24 -13.45
N THR A 219 -9.07 -19.75 -12.22
CA THR A 219 -10.28 -18.99 -11.84
C THR A 219 -10.20 -17.49 -12.21
N SER A 220 -9.03 -16.97 -12.61
CA SER A 220 -8.85 -15.55 -12.97
C SER A 220 -9.06 -15.22 -14.46
N THR A 221 -9.21 -16.22 -15.34
CA THR A 221 -9.29 -16.01 -16.80
C THR A 221 -10.68 -16.20 -17.41
N SER A 222 -11.74 -16.27 -16.60
CA SER A 222 -13.09 -16.62 -17.09
C SER A 222 -14.16 -15.53 -16.95
N THR A 223 -13.78 -14.25 -16.95
CA THR A 223 -14.71 -13.12 -17.12
C THR A 223 -14.07 -11.97 -17.89
N ARG A 224 -13.71 -12.23 -19.15
CA ARG A 224 -13.46 -11.17 -20.13
C ARG A 224 -13.95 -11.66 -21.48
N ASP A 225 -15.21 -11.37 -21.79
CA ASP A 225 -15.72 -11.15 -23.15
C ASP A 225 -17.22 -10.81 -23.14
N ARG A 226 -17.56 -9.52 -23.09
CA ARG A 226 -18.48 -8.82 -24.02
C ARG A 226 -18.88 -7.41 -23.54
N ALA A 227 -18.58 -6.43 -24.42
CA ALA A 227 -19.30 -5.19 -24.78
C ALA A 227 -19.98 -4.37 -23.67
N GLY A 228 -19.84 -3.06 -23.53
CA GLY A 228 -19.55 -1.95 -24.47
C GLY A 228 -20.47 -0.77 -24.08
N TYR A 229 -20.00 0.48 -24.21
CA TYR A 229 -20.63 1.76 -23.79
C TYR A 229 -20.70 1.97 -22.25
N ASP A 230 -20.41 3.11 -21.63
CA ASP A 230 -20.28 4.50 -22.07
C ASP A 230 -19.19 5.25 -21.27
N GLN A 231 -18.61 6.25 -21.91
CA GLN A 231 -17.67 7.20 -21.33
C GLN A 231 -18.48 8.28 -20.60
N VAL A 232 -18.52 8.22 -19.27
CA VAL A 232 -19.00 9.31 -18.42
C VAL A 232 -17.80 9.85 -17.66
N ASP A 233 -17.35 11.03 -18.07
CA ASP A 233 -16.45 11.86 -17.28
C ASP A 233 -17.17 12.21 -15.97
N ASN A 234 -16.91 11.43 -14.92
CA ASN A 234 -17.29 11.81 -13.56
C ASN A 234 -16.34 12.92 -13.10
N ASP A 235 -16.73 14.14 -13.44
CA ASP A 235 -16.22 15.38 -12.88
C ASP A 235 -16.44 15.31 -11.35
N CYS A 236 -15.36 15.12 -10.58
CA CYS A 236 -15.41 15.18 -9.13
C CYS A 236 -15.75 16.62 -8.73
N GLY A 237 -17.05 16.89 -8.56
CA GLY A 237 -17.57 18.18 -8.15
C GLY A 237 -17.06 18.56 -6.76
N MET A 238 -16.25 19.62 -6.69
CA MET A 238 -15.98 20.32 -5.44
C MET A 238 -17.10 21.35 -5.18
N PRO A 239 -17.68 21.43 -3.97
CA PRO A 239 -18.49 22.57 -3.60
C PRO A 239 -17.58 23.80 -3.38
N LEU A 240 -17.78 24.84 -4.21
CA LEU A 240 -17.11 26.12 -4.05
C LEU A 240 -17.52 26.77 -2.71
N LEU A 241 -16.54 26.92 -1.82
CA LEU A 241 -16.60 27.84 -0.67
C LEU A 241 -16.94 29.25 -1.18
N ARG A 242 -18.14 29.74 -0.87
CA ARG A 242 -18.51 31.16 -1.02
C ARG A 242 -18.36 31.88 0.31
N THR A 243 -17.41 32.80 0.35
CA THR A 243 -17.50 34.09 1.05
C THR A 243 -16.56 35.08 0.33
N PRO A 244 -16.60 36.40 0.60
CA PRO A 244 -17.74 37.29 0.91
C PRO A 244 -17.66 38.60 0.08
N THR A 245 -18.72 39.40 0.04
CA THR A 245 -18.59 40.88 0.09
C THR A 245 -19.96 41.52 0.32
N GLY A 246 -19.99 42.42 1.30
CA GLY A 246 -21.17 43.21 1.62
C GLY A 246 -21.47 44.26 0.56
N ASN A 247 -22.69 44.81 0.64
CA ASN A 247 -22.98 46.14 0.16
C ASN A 247 -23.90 46.83 1.16
N LEU A 248 -23.40 47.96 1.65
CA LEU A 248 -24.17 49.12 2.08
C LEU A 248 -25.07 49.60 0.93
N LEU A 249 -26.32 49.98 1.22
CA LEU A 249 -26.91 51.30 0.92
C LEU A 249 -28.44 51.30 1.06
N ASN A 250 -28.90 52.20 1.94
CA ASN A 250 -30.05 53.10 1.84
C ASN A 250 -31.25 52.73 0.93
N SER A 251 -32.43 52.58 1.54
CA SER A 251 -33.52 53.58 1.53
C SER A 251 -34.58 53.19 2.56
#